data_AF-A0A1M3MTS5-F1
#
_entry.id   AF-A0A1M3MTS5-F1
#
_cell.length_a   1.000
_cell.length_b   1.000
_cell.length_c   1.000
_cell.angle_alpha   90.00
_cell.angle_beta   90.00
_cell.angle_gamma   90.00
#
_symmetry.space_group_name_H-M   'P 1'
#
loop_
_entity.id
_entity.type
_entity.pdbx_description
1 polymer ?
#
loop_
_entity_poly.entity_id
_entity_poly.type
_entity_poly.pdbx_seq_one_letter_code
_entity_poly.pdbx_strand_id
1 'polypeptide(L)'
;MFLVFAALATVTVSDQQLVQAAPLEPTETLATSPKSAGQGVAVLGSGAAREEAFTLARAVYGSSLRPRKLDELRARILAGDPAPPSATKDIRELAELRAGVTGEDAASRRLLASIAQQLGVQALLVVSRTPAPVEQKETKESETKDEGAPVDGGAASVAPSVPSVEADAGVTPPVAQASAAGPRALVSARLFLADTGEFDAARYEPNESGWRGTVTSLTGRFPPPPAPVVAQLQGTPPKLPSEGKESRPFYMSPWLWGAVGAAALVGGFFFFAAQDTSNDPIHLQMRVPR
;
A
#
# COMPACT_ATOMS: atom_id res chain seq x y z
N MET A 1 -23.24 20.54 -40.25
CA MET A 1 -24.61 20.73 -39.73
C MET A 1 -25.03 19.40 -39.09
N PHE A 2 -24.66 19.17 -37.83
CA PHE A 2 -25.03 17.95 -37.10
C PHE A 2 -25.81 18.33 -35.84
N LEU A 3 -26.98 17.73 -35.74
CA LEU A 3 -28.05 18.02 -34.79
C LEU A 3 -27.71 17.46 -33.40
N VAL A 4 -27.74 18.35 -32.40
CA VAL A 4 -27.62 18.05 -30.98
C VAL A 4 -28.97 17.55 -30.47
N PHE A 5 -29.04 16.31 -29.99
CA PHE A 5 -30.17 15.82 -29.19
C PHE A 5 -29.80 15.87 -27.71
N ALA A 6 -30.36 16.84 -27.00
CA ALA A 6 -30.33 16.94 -25.55
C ALA A 6 -31.52 16.16 -24.97
N ALA A 7 -31.27 15.07 -24.25
CA ALA A 7 -32.27 14.36 -23.48
C ALA A 7 -32.25 14.84 -22.02
N LEU A 8 -33.22 15.68 -21.66
CA LEU A 8 -33.54 16.05 -20.29
C LEU A 8 -34.18 14.84 -19.59
N ALA A 9 -33.53 14.29 -18.57
CA ALA A 9 -34.13 13.32 -17.67
C ALA A 9 -34.46 14.01 -16.34
N THR A 10 -35.74 14.31 -16.15
CA THR A 10 -36.33 14.80 -14.90
C THR A 10 -36.38 13.66 -13.89
N VAL A 11 -35.57 13.73 -12.82
CA VAL A 11 -35.69 12.83 -11.68
C VAL A 11 -36.72 13.41 -10.71
N THR A 12 -37.88 12.76 -10.64
CA THR A 12 -38.93 12.99 -9.65
C THR A 12 -38.47 12.55 -8.26
N VAL A 13 -38.46 13.49 -7.32
CA VAL A 13 -38.28 13.23 -5.87
C VAL A 13 -39.56 12.60 -5.35
N SER A 14 -39.49 11.33 -4.94
CA SER A 14 -40.60 10.64 -4.27
C SER A 14 -40.62 10.99 -2.79
N ASP A 15 -41.75 11.58 -2.41
CA ASP A 15 -42.33 11.73 -1.09
C ASP A 15 -42.15 10.45 -0.24
N GLN A 16 -41.27 10.50 0.77
CA GLN A 16 -41.12 9.42 1.74
C GLN A 16 -41.93 9.76 3.00
N GLN A 17 -43.21 9.43 2.91
CA GLN A 17 -44.01 8.74 3.91
C GLN A 17 -43.51 8.83 5.36
N LEU A 18 -44.21 9.64 6.15
CA LEU A 18 -44.25 9.58 7.62
C LEU A 18 -44.65 8.17 8.07
N VAL A 19 -43.66 7.31 8.34
CA VAL A 19 -43.88 6.03 9.01
C VAL A 19 -43.88 6.25 10.52
N GLN A 20 -45.06 6.00 11.05
CA GLN A 20 -45.51 5.91 12.42
C GLN A 20 -44.54 5.17 13.35
N ALA A 21 -44.27 5.79 14.50
CA ALA A 21 -43.43 5.25 15.56
C ALA A 21 -44.04 3.99 16.19
N ALA A 22 -43.40 2.84 15.96
CA ALA A 22 -43.58 1.64 16.78
C ALA A 22 -42.51 1.60 17.88
N PRO A 23 -42.84 1.15 19.10
CA PRO A 23 -41.88 1.02 20.20
C PRO A 23 -40.86 -0.08 19.86
N LEU A 24 -39.59 0.33 19.79
CA LEU A 24 -38.47 -0.54 19.47
C LEU A 24 -38.17 -1.45 20.67
N GLU A 25 -38.45 -2.74 20.53
CA GLU A 25 -37.81 -3.74 21.38
C GLU A 25 -36.30 -3.76 21.10
N PRO A 26 -35.44 -3.80 22.13
CA PRO A 26 -34.00 -3.87 21.96
C PRO A 26 -33.66 -5.23 21.32
N THR A 27 -33.54 -5.24 20.00
CA THR A 27 -32.98 -6.38 19.27
C THR A 27 -31.51 -6.44 19.64
N GLU A 28 -31.18 -7.26 20.64
CA GLU A 28 -29.82 -7.61 21.03
C GLU A 28 -29.09 -8.12 19.78
N THR A 29 -28.34 -7.22 19.15
CA THR A 29 -27.58 -7.52 17.96
C THR A 29 -26.43 -8.40 18.43
N LEU A 30 -26.54 -9.70 18.17
CA LEU A 30 -25.53 -10.69 18.49
C LEU A 30 -24.16 -10.17 18.03
N ALA A 31 -23.33 -9.81 19.00
CA ALA A 31 -21.99 -9.26 18.78
C ALA A 31 -21.17 -10.30 18.02
N THR A 32 -21.03 -10.09 16.71
CA THR A 32 -20.12 -10.87 15.88
C THR A 32 -18.73 -10.66 16.48
N SER A 33 -18.07 -11.75 16.88
CA SER A 33 -16.75 -11.68 17.49
C SER A 33 -15.83 -10.84 16.60
N PRO A 34 -15.11 -9.84 17.16
CA PRO A 34 -14.30 -8.94 16.37
C PRO A 34 -13.32 -9.79 15.57
N LYS A 35 -13.50 -9.81 14.25
CA LYS A 35 -12.60 -10.45 13.29
C LYS A 35 -11.20 -10.00 13.66
N SER A 36 -10.30 -10.94 13.98
CA SER A 36 -8.96 -10.65 14.51
C SER A 36 -8.37 -9.45 13.79
N ALA A 37 -8.31 -8.30 14.48
CA ALA A 37 -7.76 -7.10 13.91
C ALA A 37 -6.37 -7.46 13.37
N GLY A 38 -6.03 -6.99 12.18
CA GLY A 38 -4.71 -7.22 11.58
C GLY A 38 -3.59 -6.79 12.54
N GLN A 39 -2.31 -6.90 12.15
CA GLN A 39 -1.24 -6.33 12.97
C GLN A 39 -0.45 -5.29 12.19
N GLY A 40 -0.31 -4.10 12.79
CA GLY A 40 0.55 -3.03 12.28
C GLY A 40 -0.13 -2.10 11.29
N VAL A 41 0.67 -1.15 10.79
CA VAL A 41 0.28 -0.10 9.84
C VAL A 41 1.16 -0.23 8.59
N ALA A 42 0.55 -0.28 7.41
CA ALA A 42 1.29 -0.22 6.14
C ALA A 42 1.17 1.17 5.50
N VAL A 43 2.19 1.60 4.76
CA VAL A 43 2.24 2.91 4.12
C VAL A 43 2.00 2.73 2.62
N LEU A 44 1.13 3.54 2.04
CA LEU A 44 0.75 3.52 0.63
C LEU A 44 0.98 4.90 0.03
N GLY A 45 1.78 4.99 -1.04
CA GLY A 45 1.96 6.21 -1.80
C GLY A 45 0.89 6.35 -2.89
N SER A 46 0.26 7.52 -3.00
CA SER A 46 -0.65 7.86 -4.09
C SER A 46 -0.04 8.90 -5.03
N GLY A 47 -0.36 8.78 -6.31
CA GLY A 47 0.11 9.68 -7.36
C GLY A 47 1.64 9.82 -7.38
N ALA A 48 2.12 11.06 -7.28
CA ALA A 48 3.54 11.40 -7.35
C ALA A 48 4.26 11.39 -5.99
N ALA A 49 3.64 10.91 -4.90
CA ALA A 49 4.22 10.94 -3.55
C ALA A 49 5.12 9.74 -3.23
N ARG A 50 5.77 9.14 -4.23
CA ARG A 50 6.51 7.88 -4.10
C ARG A 50 7.67 8.00 -3.11
N GLU A 51 8.48 9.04 -3.26
CA GLU A 51 9.70 9.22 -2.49
C GLU A 51 9.40 9.50 -1.01
N GLU A 52 8.36 10.28 -0.73
CA GLU A 52 7.91 10.55 0.64
C GLU A 52 7.23 9.35 1.27
N ALA A 53 6.40 8.63 0.51
CA ALA A 53 5.80 7.39 0.99
C ALA A 53 6.88 6.38 1.37
N PHE A 54 7.93 6.24 0.56
CA PHE A 54 9.05 5.35 0.90
C PHE A 54 9.83 5.82 2.13
N THR A 55 10.06 7.12 2.27
CA THR A 55 10.75 7.70 3.43
C THR A 55 9.94 7.47 4.71
N LEU A 56 8.62 7.73 4.68
CA LEU A 56 7.70 7.46 5.78
C LEU A 56 7.61 5.96 6.09
N ALA A 57 7.54 5.12 5.06
CA ALA A 57 7.54 3.66 5.20
C ALA A 57 8.75 3.15 5.97
N ARG A 58 9.97 3.63 5.64
CA ARG A 58 11.19 3.24 6.39
C ARG A 58 11.12 3.64 7.86
N ALA A 59 10.58 4.83 8.16
CA ALA A 59 10.41 5.29 9.53
C ALA A 59 9.38 4.44 10.30
N VAL A 60 8.24 4.12 9.69
CA VAL A 60 7.18 3.29 10.28
C VAL A 60 7.65 1.84 10.46
N TYR A 61 8.29 1.24 9.46
CA TYR A 61 8.73 -0.16 9.50
C TYR A 61 9.99 -0.40 10.33
N GLY A 62 10.74 0.65 10.66
CA GLY A 62 11.78 0.61 11.69
C GLY A 62 11.24 0.58 13.12
N SER A 63 9.92 0.77 13.30
CA SER A 63 9.25 0.76 14.62
C SER A 63 8.50 -0.55 14.88
N SER A 64 7.82 -0.64 16.04
CA SER A 64 6.95 -1.77 16.40
C SER A 64 5.67 -1.88 15.55
N LEU A 65 5.39 -0.88 14.69
CA LEU A 65 4.20 -0.83 13.83
C LEU A 65 4.32 -1.69 12.56
N ARG A 66 5.46 -2.34 12.33
CA ARG A 66 5.70 -3.16 11.13
C ARG A 66 4.73 -4.36 11.06
N PRO A 67 3.97 -4.52 9.96
CA PRO A 67 3.19 -5.72 9.75
C PRO A 67 4.07 -6.96 9.55
N ARG A 68 3.73 -8.07 10.22
CA ARG A 68 4.54 -9.30 10.18
C ARG A 68 4.59 -9.98 8.80
N LYS A 69 3.55 -9.80 7.98
CA LYS A 69 3.42 -10.40 6.65
C LYS A 69 3.90 -9.48 5.51
N LEU A 70 4.51 -8.34 5.84
CA LEU A 70 4.93 -7.35 4.87
C LEU A 70 6.45 -7.43 4.62
N ASP A 71 6.78 -7.91 3.42
CA ASP A 71 8.14 -7.98 2.91
C ASP A 71 8.58 -6.64 2.30
N GLU A 72 9.89 -6.44 2.18
CA GLU A 72 10.50 -5.23 1.58
C GLU A 72 10.02 -4.97 0.15
N LEU A 73 9.85 -6.02 -0.67
CA LEU A 73 9.36 -5.88 -2.04
C LEU A 73 7.92 -5.35 -2.08
N ARG A 74 7.04 -5.86 -1.21
CA ARG A 74 5.65 -5.39 -1.08
C ARG A 74 5.61 -3.95 -0.57
N ALA A 75 6.44 -3.62 0.42
CA ALA A 75 6.58 -2.27 0.94
C ALA A 75 6.98 -1.26 -0.14
N ARG A 76 7.93 -1.60 -1.02
CA ARG A 76 8.33 -0.74 -2.14
C ARG A 76 7.21 -0.51 -3.14
N ILE A 77 6.48 -1.56 -3.48
CA ILE A 77 5.36 -1.47 -4.43
C ILE A 77 4.23 -0.62 -3.87
N LEU A 78 3.89 -0.80 -2.59
CA LEU A 78 2.94 0.06 -1.88
C LEU A 78 3.41 1.51 -1.83
N ALA A 79 4.71 1.75 -1.67
CA ALA A 79 5.27 3.10 -1.68
C ALA A 79 5.23 3.76 -3.06
N GLY A 80 5.10 3.01 -4.16
CA GLY A 80 5.00 3.59 -5.50
C GLY A 80 5.83 2.87 -6.57
N ASP A 81 6.74 1.97 -6.20
CA ASP A 81 7.59 1.28 -7.16
C ASP A 81 6.76 0.42 -8.13
N PRO A 82 7.12 0.37 -9.43
CA PRO A 82 6.49 -0.56 -10.37
C PRO A 82 6.83 -2.00 -9.99
N ALA A 83 5.89 -2.92 -10.19
CA ALA A 83 6.16 -4.34 -10.00
C ALA A 83 7.21 -4.81 -11.03
N PRO A 84 8.25 -5.57 -10.61
CA PRO A 84 9.21 -6.12 -11.55
C PRO A 84 8.52 -7.10 -12.51
N PRO A 85 9.00 -7.26 -13.76
CA PRO A 85 8.35 -8.12 -14.75
C PRO A 85 8.34 -9.60 -14.33
N SER A 86 9.28 -10.02 -13.49
CA SER A 86 9.36 -11.36 -12.90
C SER A 86 8.53 -11.55 -11.64
N ALA A 87 7.75 -10.54 -11.22
CA ALA A 87 6.94 -10.61 -10.01
C ALA A 87 5.84 -11.68 -10.11
N THR A 88 5.53 -12.29 -8.97
CA THR A 88 4.37 -13.17 -8.83
C THR A 88 3.08 -12.43 -9.15
N LYS A 89 2.02 -13.18 -9.48
CA LYS A 89 0.71 -12.62 -9.84
C LYS A 89 0.18 -11.68 -8.74
N ASP A 90 0.22 -12.12 -7.50
CA ASP A 90 -0.24 -11.35 -6.34
C ASP A 90 0.44 -9.98 -6.20
N ILE A 91 1.73 -9.90 -6.56
CA ILE A 91 2.52 -8.67 -6.46
C ILE A 91 2.15 -7.70 -7.57
N ARG A 92 1.85 -8.22 -8.78
CA ARG A 92 1.34 -7.40 -9.89
C ARG A 92 -0.07 -6.88 -9.60
N GLU A 93 -0.95 -7.75 -9.09
CA GLU A 93 -2.29 -7.37 -8.65
C GLU A 93 -2.23 -6.29 -7.55
N LEU A 94 -1.32 -6.41 -6.58
CA LEU A 94 -1.13 -5.38 -5.54
C LEU A 94 -0.70 -4.03 -6.13
N ALA A 95 0.20 -4.02 -7.12
CA ALA A 95 0.63 -2.81 -7.80
C ALA A 95 -0.53 -2.16 -8.59
N GLU A 96 -1.37 -2.98 -9.23
CA GLU A 96 -2.55 -2.53 -9.96
C GLU A 96 -3.62 -1.94 -9.04
N LEU A 97 -3.94 -2.64 -7.93
CA LEU A 97 -4.86 -2.14 -6.91
C LEU A 97 -4.39 -0.79 -6.35
N ARG A 98 -3.10 -0.65 -6.08
CA ARG A 98 -2.51 0.61 -5.62
C ARG A 98 -2.61 1.70 -6.68
N ALA A 99 -2.36 1.38 -7.95
CA ALA A 99 -2.49 2.35 -9.05
C ALA A 99 -3.94 2.86 -9.22
N GLY A 100 -4.93 2.05 -8.86
CA GLY A 100 -6.35 2.46 -8.83
C GLY A 100 -6.75 3.38 -7.68
N VAL A 101 -5.88 3.60 -6.67
CA VAL A 101 -6.17 4.50 -5.55
C VAL A 101 -5.85 5.95 -5.96
N THR A 102 -6.86 6.69 -6.37
CA THR A 102 -6.73 8.08 -6.87
C THR A 102 -7.19 9.15 -5.89
N GLY A 103 -7.59 8.78 -4.67
CA GLY A 103 -8.02 9.74 -3.65
C GLY A 103 -8.72 9.10 -2.46
N GLU A 104 -9.73 9.81 -1.94
CA GLU A 104 -10.51 9.41 -0.76
C GLU A 104 -11.97 9.07 -1.08
N ASP A 105 -12.28 8.86 -2.36
CA ASP A 105 -13.61 8.54 -2.81
C ASP A 105 -14.07 7.12 -2.36
N ALA A 106 -15.35 6.82 -2.54
CA ALA A 106 -15.92 5.54 -2.13
C ALA A 106 -15.30 4.33 -2.86
N ALA A 107 -14.84 4.48 -4.12
CA ALA A 107 -14.19 3.40 -4.85
C ALA A 107 -12.77 3.18 -4.32
N SER A 108 -11.99 4.26 -4.12
CA SER A 108 -10.67 4.19 -3.48
C SER A 108 -10.72 3.54 -2.10
N ARG A 109 -11.75 3.84 -1.28
CA ARG A 109 -11.94 3.19 0.04
C ARG A 109 -12.16 1.67 -0.07
N ARG A 110 -12.90 1.20 -1.08
CA ARG A 110 -13.08 -0.25 -1.32
C ARG A 110 -11.77 -0.92 -1.72
N LEU A 111 -10.96 -0.27 -2.56
CA LEU A 111 -9.63 -0.77 -2.93
C LEU A 111 -8.71 -0.83 -1.72
N LEU A 112 -8.69 0.21 -0.89
CA LEU A 112 -7.90 0.25 0.35
C LEU A 112 -8.33 -0.84 1.33
N ALA A 113 -9.63 -1.09 1.50
CA ALA A 113 -10.13 -2.19 2.32
C ALA A 113 -9.66 -3.56 1.79
N SER A 114 -9.69 -3.77 0.47
CA SER A 114 -9.19 -4.99 -0.17
C SER A 114 -7.68 -5.19 0.05
N ILE A 115 -6.88 -4.13 -0.14
CA ILE A 115 -5.43 -4.13 0.13
C ILE A 115 -5.17 -4.43 1.61
N ALA A 116 -5.89 -3.78 2.53
CA ALA A 116 -5.71 -3.99 3.96
C ALA A 116 -6.02 -5.44 4.37
N GLN A 117 -7.08 -6.02 3.81
CA GLN A 117 -7.45 -7.42 4.02
C GLN A 117 -6.40 -8.39 3.45
N GLN A 118 -5.88 -8.13 2.25
CA GLN A 118 -4.84 -8.97 1.63
C GLN A 118 -3.54 -8.96 2.45
N LEU A 119 -3.17 -7.81 3.02
CA LEU A 119 -1.96 -7.67 3.84
C LEU A 119 -2.16 -8.07 5.30
N GLY A 120 -3.40 -8.10 5.79
CA GLY A 120 -3.74 -8.36 7.19
C GLY A 120 -3.24 -7.26 8.13
N VAL A 121 -3.41 -5.99 7.74
CA VAL A 121 -3.02 -4.80 8.52
C VAL A 121 -4.22 -4.16 9.21
N GLN A 122 -3.99 -3.42 10.31
CA GLN A 122 -5.07 -2.68 11.00
C GLN A 122 -5.40 -1.38 10.30
N ALA A 123 -4.38 -0.73 9.72
CA ALA A 123 -4.54 0.54 9.07
C ALA A 123 -3.56 0.71 7.90
N LEU A 124 -3.95 1.56 6.96
CA LEU A 124 -3.14 2.01 5.83
C LEU A 124 -2.89 3.51 5.96
N LEU A 125 -1.64 3.94 5.86
CA LEU A 125 -1.27 5.35 5.87
C LEU A 125 -1.05 5.79 4.42
N VAL A 126 -2.04 6.50 3.87
CA VAL A 126 -2.06 6.95 2.48
C VAL A 126 -1.36 8.31 2.40
N VAL A 127 -0.27 8.38 1.63
CA VAL A 127 0.53 9.59 1.41
C VAL A 127 0.19 10.18 0.06
N SER A 128 -0.19 11.45 0.04
CA SER A 128 -0.50 12.19 -1.17
C SER A 128 0.32 13.48 -1.25
N ARG A 129 0.67 13.86 -2.48
CA ARG A 129 1.22 15.18 -2.79
C ARG A 129 0.09 16.02 -3.38
N THR A 130 -0.29 17.08 -2.69
CA THR A 130 -1.12 18.11 -3.27
C THR A 130 -0.19 19.00 -4.10
N PRO A 131 -0.38 19.08 -5.43
CA PRO A 131 0.40 20.01 -6.23
C PRO A 131 0.20 21.40 -5.65
N ALA A 132 1.30 22.13 -5.43
CA ALA A 132 1.19 23.53 -5.04
C ALA A 132 0.22 24.20 -6.03
N PRO A 133 -0.78 24.97 -5.56
CA PRO A 133 -1.64 25.71 -6.47
C PRO A 133 -0.67 26.55 -7.30
N VAL A 134 -0.48 26.15 -8.56
CA VAL A 134 0.21 26.96 -9.54
C VAL A 134 -0.65 28.19 -9.55
N GLU A 135 -0.16 29.24 -8.89
CA GLU A 135 -0.73 30.56 -8.94
C GLU A 135 -0.84 30.81 -10.44
N GLN A 136 -2.04 30.60 -10.98
CA GLN A 136 -2.33 30.76 -12.38
C GLN A 136 -2.19 32.26 -12.56
N LYS A 137 -0.95 32.69 -12.75
CA LYS A 137 -0.59 34.04 -13.09
C LYS A 137 -1.23 34.17 -14.43
N GLU A 138 -2.46 34.69 -14.38
CA GLU A 138 -3.43 34.85 -15.43
C GLU A 138 -2.67 35.54 -16.54
N THR A 139 -2.06 34.72 -17.39
CA THR A 139 -1.36 35.18 -18.56
C THR A 139 -2.53 35.50 -19.43
N LYS A 140 -2.95 36.76 -19.32
CA LYS A 140 -3.89 37.45 -20.17
C LYS A 140 -3.24 37.44 -21.56
N GLU A 141 -3.17 36.26 -22.14
CA GLU A 141 -2.64 36.02 -23.45
C GLU A 141 -3.63 36.69 -24.36
N SER A 142 -3.14 37.81 -24.87
CA SER A 142 -3.88 38.72 -25.69
C SER A 142 -4.27 37.93 -26.93
N GLU A 143 -5.58 37.75 -27.08
CA GLU A 143 -6.24 37.24 -28.27
C GLU A 143 -5.70 37.98 -29.50
N THR A 144 -4.64 37.45 -30.08
CA THR A 144 -4.11 37.91 -31.35
C THR A 144 -4.68 36.96 -32.37
N LYS A 145 -5.90 37.32 -32.81
CA LYS A 145 -6.58 36.76 -33.97
C LYS A 145 -5.65 36.92 -35.18
N ASP A 146 -4.84 35.89 -35.46
CA ASP A 146 -4.13 35.79 -36.72
C ASP A 146 -4.77 34.66 -37.54
N GLU A 147 -5.58 35.11 -38.48
CA GLU A 147 -6.33 34.34 -39.45
C GLU A 147 -5.42 34.19 -40.67
N GLY A 148 -4.72 33.05 -40.80
CA GLY A 148 -3.65 32.94 -41.79
C GLY A 148 -3.24 31.53 -42.21
N ALA A 149 -4.09 30.89 -43.01
CA ALA A 149 -3.79 29.95 -44.11
C ALA A 149 -3.19 28.54 -43.81
N PRO A 150 -3.59 27.52 -44.63
CA PRO A 150 -3.03 26.17 -44.59
C PRO A 150 -1.71 26.10 -45.38
N VAL A 151 -0.69 25.46 -44.80
CA VAL A 151 0.53 25.09 -45.53
C VAL A 151 0.72 23.59 -45.44
N ASP A 152 0.59 22.98 -46.61
CA ASP A 152 0.85 21.58 -46.92
C ASP A 152 2.37 21.30 -46.92
N GLY A 153 2.73 20.09 -46.51
CA GLY A 153 3.95 19.42 -46.97
C GLY A 153 5.22 19.55 -46.13
N GLY A 154 5.87 18.40 -45.89
CA GLY A 154 7.30 18.37 -45.61
C GLY A 154 7.75 17.30 -44.63
N ALA A 155 7.83 16.05 -45.10
CA ALA A 155 8.63 15.03 -44.45
C ALA A 155 10.10 15.49 -44.40
N ALA A 156 10.67 15.65 -43.21
CA ALA A 156 12.10 15.79 -43.01
C ALA A 156 12.54 14.97 -41.80
N SER A 157 13.26 13.89 -42.11
CA SER A 157 14.05 13.08 -41.21
C SER A 157 15.15 13.94 -40.60
N VAL A 158 15.21 14.04 -39.27
CA VAL A 158 16.29 14.74 -38.55
C VAL A 158 16.89 13.78 -37.52
N ALA A 159 18.16 13.46 -37.74
CA ALA A 159 18.98 12.64 -36.87
C ALA A 159 19.30 13.36 -35.54
N PRO A 160 19.41 12.65 -34.41
CA PRO A 160 19.84 13.25 -33.15
C PRO A 160 21.37 13.44 -33.11
N SER A 161 21.81 14.69 -33.13
CA SER A 161 23.18 15.09 -32.81
C SER A 161 23.45 14.93 -31.31
N VAL A 162 24.52 14.21 -30.99
CA VAL A 162 25.02 13.95 -29.64
C VAL A 162 25.95 15.10 -29.23
N PRO A 163 25.68 15.88 -28.17
CA PRO A 163 26.66 16.82 -27.66
C PRO A 163 27.73 16.07 -26.84
N SER A 164 28.98 16.20 -27.28
CA SER A 164 30.17 15.80 -26.53
C SER A 164 30.37 16.76 -25.35
N VAL A 165 30.55 16.19 -24.16
CA VAL A 165 30.83 16.92 -22.92
C VAL A 165 32.35 16.97 -22.73
N GLU A 166 32.94 18.15 -22.92
CA GLU A 166 34.30 18.45 -22.46
C GLU A 166 34.28 18.63 -20.92
N ALA A 167 35.10 17.84 -20.25
CA ALA A 167 35.31 17.88 -18.81
C ALA A 167 36.33 18.96 -18.47
N ASP A 168 35.86 20.12 -18.01
CA ASP A 168 36.70 21.16 -17.41
C ASP A 168 36.69 21.03 -15.87
N ALA A 169 37.87 20.76 -15.32
CA ALA A 169 38.12 20.56 -13.89
C ALA A 169 38.31 21.93 -13.21
N GLY A 170 37.21 22.68 -13.06
CA GLY A 170 37.17 23.96 -12.36
C GLY A 170 36.71 23.84 -10.91
N VAL A 171 37.63 24.00 -9.97
CA VAL A 171 37.38 24.17 -8.53
C VAL A 171 36.31 25.24 -8.30
N THR A 172 35.15 24.84 -7.77
CA THR A 172 34.04 25.74 -7.43
C THR A 172 34.07 26.08 -5.93
N PRO A 173 34.00 27.37 -5.54
CA PRO A 173 33.91 27.78 -4.14
C PRO A 173 32.57 27.38 -3.49
N PRO A 174 32.48 27.30 -2.16
CA PRO A 174 31.26 26.92 -1.44
C PRO A 174 30.21 28.03 -1.57
N VAL A 175 29.41 27.97 -2.62
CA VAL A 175 28.22 28.81 -2.75
C VAL A 175 27.27 28.38 -1.64
N ALA A 176 27.08 29.26 -0.65
CA ALA A 176 26.05 29.12 0.36
C ALA A 176 24.72 28.87 -0.35
N GLN A 177 24.24 27.62 -0.27
CA GLN A 177 22.89 27.22 -0.68
C GLN A 177 21.89 27.90 0.25
N ALA A 178 21.71 29.21 0.09
CA ALA A 178 20.50 29.89 0.47
C ALA A 178 19.40 29.22 -0.34
N SER A 179 18.76 28.25 0.29
CA SER A 179 17.58 27.57 -0.22
C SER A 179 16.54 28.64 -0.51
N ALA A 180 16.52 29.12 -1.76
CA ALA A 180 15.37 29.78 -2.33
C ALA A 180 14.27 28.71 -2.35
N ALA A 181 13.55 28.62 -1.24
CA ALA A 181 12.46 27.71 -1.02
C ALA A 181 11.31 28.14 -1.94
N GLY A 182 11.38 27.69 -3.20
CA GLY A 182 10.22 27.68 -4.07
C GLY A 182 9.06 26.96 -3.37
N PRO A 183 7.81 27.23 -3.78
CA PRO A 183 6.63 26.63 -3.17
C PRO A 183 6.76 25.10 -3.21
N ARG A 184 7.03 24.50 -2.06
CA ARG A 184 7.14 23.05 -1.94
C ARG A 184 5.74 22.47 -2.04
N ALA A 185 5.56 21.46 -2.88
CA ALA A 185 4.31 20.69 -2.91
C ALA A 185 3.98 20.21 -1.48
N LEU A 186 2.72 20.38 -1.08
CA LEU A 186 2.28 20.00 0.25
C LEU A 186 2.12 18.48 0.27
N VAL A 187 2.95 17.83 1.08
CA VAL A 187 2.88 16.38 1.30
C VAL A 187 2.03 16.16 2.54
N SER A 188 0.97 15.39 2.42
CA SER A 188 0.13 15.01 3.54
C SER A 188 -0.07 13.51 3.58
N ALA A 189 -0.24 12.97 4.78
CA ALA A 189 -0.56 11.57 5.01
C ALA A 189 -1.85 11.46 5.82
N ARG A 190 -2.69 10.50 5.44
CA ARG A 190 -3.96 10.22 6.13
C ARG A 190 -4.08 8.75 6.45
N LEU A 191 -4.62 8.48 7.62
CA LEU A 191 -4.77 7.13 8.13
C LEU A 191 -6.13 6.57 7.70
N PHE A 192 -6.14 5.44 7.02
CA PHE A 192 -7.32 4.66 6.69
C PHE A 192 -7.40 3.46 7.65
N LEU A 193 -8.53 3.32 8.34
CA LEU A 193 -8.75 2.25 9.32
C LEU A 193 -9.44 1.07 8.62
N ALA A 194 -8.81 -0.11 8.64
CA ALA A 194 -9.31 -1.28 7.93
C ALA A 194 -10.65 -1.80 8.51
N ASP A 195 -10.84 -1.64 9.81
CA ASP A 195 -12.03 -2.15 10.52
C ASP A 195 -13.29 -1.33 10.21
N THR A 196 -13.15 -0.01 10.09
CA THR A 196 -14.29 0.87 9.75
C THR A 196 -14.42 1.10 8.26
N GLY A 197 -13.34 0.92 7.49
CA GLY A 197 -13.30 1.28 6.07
C GLY A 197 -13.33 2.79 5.84
N GLU A 198 -12.93 3.58 6.84
CA GLU A 198 -12.97 5.05 6.79
C GLU A 198 -11.60 5.69 7.01
N PHE A 199 -11.45 6.90 6.47
CA PHE A 199 -10.31 7.75 6.77
C PHE A 199 -10.50 8.43 8.11
N ASP A 200 -9.42 8.45 8.88
CA ASP A 200 -9.32 9.24 10.08
C ASP A 200 -9.38 10.74 9.77
N ALA A 201 -9.88 11.50 10.74
CA ALA A 201 -9.94 12.95 10.66
C ALA A 201 -8.55 13.60 10.76
N ALA A 202 -7.59 12.95 11.42
CA ALA A 202 -6.24 13.47 11.55
C ALA A 202 -5.51 13.47 10.20
N ARG A 203 -4.82 14.58 9.93
CA ARG A 203 -3.87 14.73 8.83
C ARG A 203 -2.47 14.84 9.42
N TYR A 204 -1.54 14.15 8.80
CA TYR A 204 -0.15 14.13 9.21
C TYR A 204 0.70 14.78 8.13
N GLU A 205 1.53 15.73 8.53
CA GLU A 205 2.45 16.43 7.64
C GLU A 205 3.89 16.19 8.12
N PRO A 206 4.86 16.14 7.20
CA PRO A 206 6.26 16.06 7.60
C PRO A 206 6.66 17.37 8.29
N ASN A 207 7.32 17.26 9.44
CA ASN A 207 7.86 18.42 10.16
C ASN A 207 9.35 18.66 9.79
N GLU A 208 10.01 19.62 10.42
CA GLU A 208 11.44 19.91 10.19
C GLU A 208 12.35 18.69 10.44
N SER A 209 11.93 17.79 11.34
CA SER A 209 12.60 16.51 11.63
C SER A 209 12.07 15.34 10.78
N GLY A 210 11.32 15.62 9.72
CA GLY A 210 10.67 14.65 8.84
C GLY A 210 9.41 14.02 9.45
N TRP A 211 9.32 12.69 9.40
CA TRP A 211 8.12 11.93 9.78
C TRP A 211 8.10 11.42 11.22
N ARG A 212 9.08 11.80 12.05
CA ARG A 212 9.24 11.25 13.40
C ARG A 212 8.02 11.51 14.29
N GLY A 213 7.45 12.71 14.25
CA GLY A 213 6.26 13.06 15.02
C GLY A 213 5.03 12.21 14.67
N THR A 214 4.84 11.94 13.37
CA THR A 214 3.80 11.05 12.87
C THR A 214 3.96 9.63 13.41
N VAL A 215 5.18 9.08 13.38
CA VAL A 215 5.45 7.74 13.91
C VAL A 215 5.14 7.68 15.41
N THR A 216 5.58 8.67 16.20
CA THR A 216 5.28 8.72 17.65
C THR A 216 3.77 8.76 17.92
N SER A 217 3.01 9.57 17.17
CA SER A 217 1.55 9.63 17.27
C SER A 217 0.89 8.29 16.92
N LEU A 218 1.35 7.63 15.86
CA LEU A 218 0.85 6.32 15.45
C LEU A 218 1.18 5.24 16.47
N THR A 219 2.38 5.25 17.07
CA THR A 219 2.74 4.29 18.13
C THR A 219 1.85 4.43 19.36
N GLY A 220 1.47 5.66 19.72
CA GLY A 220 0.52 5.90 20.81
C GLY A 220 -0.89 5.37 20.50
N ARG A 221 -1.32 5.45 19.24
CA ARG A 221 -2.65 4.99 18.81
C ARG A 221 -2.75 3.48 18.61
N PHE A 222 -1.66 2.85 18.18
CA PHE A 222 -1.59 1.42 17.91
C PHE A 222 -0.57 0.77 18.86
N PRO A 223 -0.93 0.61 20.15
CA PRO A 223 -0.04 -0.04 21.09
C PRO A 223 0.24 -1.47 20.60
N PRO A 224 1.47 -1.97 20.80
CA PRO A 224 1.75 -3.36 20.47
C PRO A 224 0.76 -4.25 21.23
N PRO A 225 0.26 -5.34 20.61
CA PRO A 225 -0.59 -6.27 21.34
C PRO A 225 0.17 -6.69 22.60
N PRO A 226 -0.50 -6.73 23.77
CA PRO A 226 0.16 -7.17 24.99
C PRO A 226 0.85 -8.48 24.63
N ALA A 227 2.16 -8.56 24.92
CA ALA A 227 2.91 -9.79 24.70
C ALA A 227 2.03 -10.92 25.23
N PRO A 228 1.78 -11.99 24.43
CA PRO A 228 0.92 -13.06 24.89
C PRO A 228 1.42 -13.37 26.28
N VAL A 229 0.54 -13.17 27.27
CA VAL A 229 0.85 -13.57 28.63
C VAL A 229 0.99 -15.06 28.45
N VAL A 230 2.22 -15.51 28.17
CA VAL A 230 2.62 -16.88 28.29
C VAL A 230 2.15 -17.13 29.69
N ALA A 231 1.05 -17.86 29.83
CA ALA A 231 0.55 -18.24 31.12
C ALA A 231 1.77 -18.89 31.74
N GLN A 232 2.49 -18.11 32.55
CA GLN A 232 3.54 -18.62 33.39
C GLN A 232 2.69 -19.53 34.23
N LEU A 233 2.69 -20.80 33.85
CA LEU A 233 2.22 -21.87 34.70
C LEU A 233 3.00 -21.57 35.97
N GLN A 234 2.36 -20.90 36.91
CA GLN A 234 2.78 -20.80 38.29
C GLN A 234 2.60 -22.18 38.92
N GLY A 235 2.93 -23.24 38.17
CA GLY A 235 3.36 -24.48 38.74
C GLY A 235 4.61 -24.11 39.52
N THR A 236 4.46 -24.15 40.84
CA THR A 236 5.55 -24.44 41.75
C THR A 236 6.56 -25.33 41.01
N PRO A 237 7.82 -24.91 40.90
CA PRO A 237 8.82 -25.68 40.17
C PRO A 237 8.73 -27.12 40.68
N PRO A 238 8.38 -28.11 39.83
CA PRO A 238 8.36 -29.49 40.27
C PRO A 238 9.76 -29.75 40.78
N LYS A 239 9.86 -30.10 42.07
CA LYS A 239 11.10 -30.45 42.74
C LYS A 239 11.62 -31.69 42.03
N LEU A 240 12.40 -31.48 40.98
CA LEU A 240 13.05 -32.53 40.22
C LEU A 240 13.94 -33.28 41.21
N PRO A 241 13.69 -34.58 41.44
CA PRO A 241 14.61 -35.39 42.23
C PRO A 241 15.98 -35.29 41.55
N SER A 242 16.91 -34.63 42.23
CA SER A 242 18.30 -34.56 41.82
C SER A 242 18.92 -35.92 42.10
N GLU A 243 18.76 -36.84 41.15
CA GLU A 243 19.35 -38.18 41.27
C GLU A 243 20.09 -38.53 39.99
N GLY A 244 21.35 -38.09 39.93
CA GLY A 244 22.50 -38.91 39.55
C GLY A 244 22.50 -39.66 38.22
N LYS A 245 21.68 -39.32 37.23
CA LYS A 245 21.72 -39.95 35.90
C LYS A 245 22.13 -38.95 34.85
N GLU A 246 23.30 -39.25 34.27
CA GLU A 246 23.93 -38.62 33.11
C GLU A 246 22.91 -37.96 32.18
N SER A 247 23.01 -36.63 32.04
CA SER A 247 22.13 -35.85 31.20
C SER A 247 22.37 -36.24 29.74
N ARG A 248 21.62 -37.22 29.26
CA ARG A 248 21.54 -37.45 27.82
C ARG A 248 20.89 -36.21 27.22
N PRO A 249 21.59 -35.51 26.33
CA PRO A 249 21.07 -34.29 25.78
C PRO A 249 19.78 -34.59 25.01
N PHE A 250 18.82 -33.66 25.09
CA PHE A 250 17.44 -33.86 24.61
C PHE A 250 17.35 -34.31 23.13
N TYR A 251 18.39 -34.02 22.34
CA TYR A 251 18.50 -34.43 20.94
C TYR A 251 18.75 -35.94 20.74
N MET A 252 19.06 -36.71 21.79
CA MET A 252 19.15 -38.18 21.74
C MET A 252 17.81 -38.89 22.02
N SER A 253 16.73 -38.15 22.25
CA SER A 253 15.39 -38.71 22.36
C SER A 253 14.95 -39.33 21.02
N PRO A 254 14.63 -40.64 20.95
CA PRO A 254 14.11 -41.27 19.74
C PRO A 254 12.80 -40.64 19.25
N TRP A 255 12.02 -40.04 20.16
CA TRP A 255 10.76 -39.38 19.84
C TRP A 255 10.98 -38.07 19.06
N LEU A 256 12.06 -37.33 19.36
CA LEU A 256 12.40 -36.09 18.65
C LEU A 256 12.70 -36.37 17.17
N TRP A 257 13.51 -37.39 16.89
CA TRP A 257 13.83 -37.78 15.51
C TRP A 257 12.62 -38.36 14.78
N GLY A 258 11.72 -39.04 15.48
CA GLY A 258 10.44 -39.49 14.92
C GLY A 258 9.57 -38.34 14.39
N ALA A 259 9.46 -37.24 15.16
CA ALA A 259 8.69 -36.07 14.75
C ALA A 259 9.31 -35.33 13.54
N VAL A 260 10.64 -35.18 13.54
CA VAL A 260 11.38 -34.58 12.41
C VAL A 260 11.24 -35.43 11.15
N GLY A 261 11.31 -36.75 11.27
CA GLY A 261 11.10 -37.68 10.15
C GLY A 261 9.67 -37.62 9.59
N ALA A 262 8.64 -37.56 10.46
CA ALA A 262 7.25 -37.46 10.04
C ALA A 262 6.97 -36.15 9.28
N ALA A 263 7.53 -35.03 9.74
CA ALA A 263 7.39 -33.73 9.05
C ALA A 263 8.02 -33.74 7.64
N ALA A 264 9.18 -34.38 7.48
CA ALA A 264 9.83 -34.52 6.18
C ALA A 264 9.00 -35.35 5.19
N LEU A 265 8.35 -36.43 5.64
CA LEU A 265 7.50 -37.26 4.79
C LEU A 265 6.24 -36.51 4.32
N VAL A 266 5.60 -35.75 5.20
CA VAL A 266 4.43 -34.93 4.82
C VAL A 266 4.83 -33.84 3.80
N GLY A 267 5.95 -33.14 4.03
CA GLY A 267 6.45 -32.13 3.09
C GLY A 267 6.81 -32.71 1.72
N GLY A 268 7.43 -33.90 1.68
CA GLY A 268 7.77 -34.59 0.44
C GLY A 268 6.53 -35.00 -0.37
N PHE A 269 5.48 -35.48 0.29
CA PHE A 269 4.23 -35.84 -0.39
C PHE A 269 3.58 -34.63 -1.08
N PHE A 270 3.53 -33.48 -0.40
CA PHE A 270 3.02 -32.24 -0.99
C PHE A 270 3.89 -31.74 -2.15
N PHE A 271 5.21 -31.85 -2.04
CA PHE A 271 6.12 -31.45 -3.13
C PHE A 271 5.93 -32.28 -4.39
N PHE A 272 5.77 -33.61 -4.25
CA PHE A 272 5.50 -34.48 -5.40
C PHE A 272 4.08 -34.32 -5.96
N ALA A 273 3.08 -34.11 -5.10
CA ALA A 273 1.72 -33.82 -5.55
C ALA A 273 1.61 -32.46 -6.28
N ALA A 274 2.48 -31.51 -5.97
CA ALA A 274 2.54 -30.20 -6.62
C ALA A 274 3.37 -30.19 -7.91
N GLN A 275 4.19 -31.22 -8.17
CA GLN A 275 4.79 -31.40 -9.49
C GLN A 275 3.74 -31.99 -10.43
N ASP A 276 2.93 -31.10 -11.00
CA ASP A 276 2.12 -31.38 -12.17
C ASP A 276 3.06 -31.73 -13.34
N THR A 277 3.20 -33.03 -13.62
CA THR A 277 4.00 -33.56 -14.74
C THR A 277 3.20 -33.62 -16.04
N SER A 278 2.33 -32.64 -16.29
CA SER A 278 1.76 -32.47 -17.63
C SER A 278 2.87 -31.95 -18.57
N ASN A 279 3.57 -32.89 -19.20
CA ASN A 279 4.47 -32.63 -20.33
C ASN A 279 3.66 -32.41 -21.62
N ASP A 280 2.50 -31.76 -21.49
CA ASP A 280 1.64 -31.43 -22.62
C ASP A 280 2.03 -30.02 -23.06
N PRO A 281 2.70 -29.86 -24.21
CA PRO A 281 3.04 -28.54 -24.72
C PRO A 281 1.73 -27.77 -24.89
N ILE A 282 1.55 -26.72 -24.08
CA ILE A 282 0.38 -25.85 -24.11
C ILE A 282 0.28 -25.26 -25.53
N HIS A 283 -0.52 -25.88 -26.39
CA HIS A 283 -0.86 -25.34 -27.69
C HIS A 283 -1.81 -24.16 -27.46
N LEU A 284 -1.23 -22.96 -27.37
CA LEU A 284 -1.97 -21.71 -27.38
C LEU A 284 -2.69 -21.56 -28.74
N GLN A 285 -3.87 -22.16 -28.87
CA GLN A 285 -4.74 -21.94 -30.02
C GLN A 285 -5.35 -20.54 -29.91
N MET A 286 -4.69 -19.57 -30.53
CA MET A 286 -5.20 -18.21 -30.68
C MET A 286 -6.35 -18.22 -31.69
N ARG A 287 -7.60 -18.12 -31.21
CA ARG A 287 -8.78 -18.03 -32.06
C ARG A 287 -8.94 -16.57 -32.53
N VAL A 288 -8.52 -16.28 -33.76
CA VAL A 288 -8.73 -14.96 -34.38
C VAL A 288 -10.18 -14.90 -34.89
N PRO A 289 -11.03 -14.00 -34.39
CA PRO A 289 -12.36 -13.76 -34.96
C PRO A 289 -12.20 -13.11 -36.34
N ARG A 290 -12.96 -13.62 -37.31
CA ARG A 290 -13.11 -13.04 -38.65
C ARG A 290 -14.25 -12.05 -38.68
#